data_AF-A0A7S0NN30-F1
#
_entry.id   AF-A0A7S0NN30-F1
#
_cell.length_a   1.000
_cell.length_b   1.000
_cell.length_c   1.000
_cell.angle_alpha   90.00
_cell.angle_beta   90.00
_cell.angle_gamma   90.00
#
_symmetry.space_group_name_H-M   'P 1'
#
loop_
_entity.id
_entity.type
_entity.pdbx_description
1 polymer ?
#
loop_
_entity_poly.entity_id
_entity_poly.type
_entity_poly.pdbx_seq_one_letter_code
_entity_poly.pdbx_strand_id
1 'polypeptide(L)'
;QRRLLFEVQLPLLLDFVAHLRTRGASTMVLSEHAVGDWKACGALLQTLSFCARFLDECQEAQPLVHFAAASASATAAAACEHGEPPTSLLLVAPPAAGRVFSAVLDDFEGIAADLEDQAVEQLTSSFSLGCRRYLQERREFRLLPPPPSTALGIDVSSALCEPLAQLRSEFGGVQSALPAAATRRVWQRVASFIDQLLYEKLVCSVQCSAGGAAQLVCDLNAVMTSFTLFSARAHTQLRRLHQSCALLQLCGAGRMRLHRILASPPDGVHAAAIAALADLGVHHLSVSEARDLLSRLHDEP
;
A
#
# COMPACT_ATOMS: atom_id res chain seq x y z
N GLN A 1 -2.29 14.86 -42.74
CA GLN A 1 -1.93 14.94 -41.30
C GLN A 1 -3.12 14.55 -40.41
N ARG A 2 -4.26 15.27 -40.42
CA ARG A 2 -5.45 14.88 -39.63
C ARG A 2 -5.93 13.44 -39.87
N ARG A 3 -6.05 13.01 -41.13
CA ARG A 3 -6.40 11.62 -41.47
C ARG A 3 -5.39 10.62 -40.91
N LEU A 4 -4.08 10.86 -41.09
CA LEU A 4 -3.04 9.97 -40.55
C LEU A 4 -3.14 9.82 -39.03
N LEU A 5 -3.42 10.90 -38.31
CA LEU A 5 -3.56 10.88 -36.85
C LEU A 5 -4.78 10.07 -36.39
N PHE A 6 -5.96 10.36 -36.94
CA PHE A 6 -7.22 9.76 -36.47
C PHE A 6 -7.59 8.44 -37.14
N GLU A 7 -7.19 8.20 -38.38
CA GLU A 7 -7.52 6.97 -39.13
C GLU A 7 -6.42 5.90 -39.00
N VAL A 8 -5.21 6.27 -38.56
CA VAL A 8 -4.08 5.32 -38.49
C VAL A 8 -3.42 5.31 -37.10
N GLN A 9 -2.88 6.43 -36.64
CA GLN A 9 -2.08 6.44 -35.40
C GLN A 9 -2.91 6.15 -34.16
N LEU A 10 -4.06 6.81 -33.99
CA LEU A 10 -4.92 6.61 -32.83
C LEU A 10 -5.52 5.18 -32.77
N PRO A 11 -6.06 4.61 -33.87
CA PRO A 11 -6.50 3.21 -33.88
C PRO A 11 -5.38 2.23 -33.53
N LEU A 12 -4.15 2.44 -34.03
CA LEU A 12 -3.00 1.60 -33.68
C LEU A 12 -2.65 1.69 -32.19
N LEU A 13 -2.72 2.89 -31.60
CA LEU A 13 -2.50 3.08 -30.16
C LEU A 13 -3.58 2.38 -29.33
N LEU A 14 -4.85 2.45 -29.75
CA LEU A 14 -5.95 1.76 -29.08
C LEU A 14 -5.82 0.23 -29.17
N ASP A 15 -5.40 -0.29 -30.32
CA ASP A 15 -5.12 -1.74 -30.47
C ASP A 15 -3.92 -2.16 -29.60
N PHE A 16 -2.89 -1.33 -29.52
CA PHE A 16 -1.77 -1.54 -28.62
C PHE A 16 -2.18 -1.55 -27.15
N VAL A 17 -3.05 -0.62 -26.71
CA VAL A 17 -3.66 -0.62 -25.37
C VAL A 17 -4.40 -1.93 -25.10
N ALA A 18 -5.20 -2.40 -26.06
CA ALA A 18 -5.95 -3.66 -25.92
C ALA A 18 -5.00 -4.88 -25.76
N HIS A 19 -3.90 -4.90 -26.51
CA HIS A 19 -2.85 -5.91 -26.37
C HIS A 19 -2.16 -5.82 -25.01
N LEU A 20 -1.86 -4.62 -24.52
CA LEU A 20 -1.26 -4.42 -23.20
C LEU A 20 -2.18 -4.88 -22.07
N ARG A 21 -3.49 -4.60 -22.14
CA ARG A 21 -4.49 -5.13 -21.19
C ARG A 21 -4.49 -6.64 -21.14
N THR A 22 -4.59 -7.27 -22.31
CA THR A 22 -4.63 -8.74 -22.44
C THR A 22 -3.35 -9.36 -21.88
N ARG A 23 -2.20 -8.74 -22.17
CA ARG A 23 -0.91 -9.18 -21.66
C ARG A 23 -0.76 -8.95 -20.16
N GLY A 24 -1.21 -7.82 -19.64
CA GLY A 24 -1.23 -7.51 -18.21
C GLY A 24 -2.03 -8.54 -17.41
N ALA A 25 -3.25 -8.84 -17.85
CA ALA A 25 -4.08 -9.90 -17.27
C ALA A 25 -3.37 -11.26 -17.30
N SER A 26 -2.69 -11.59 -18.42
CA SER A 26 -1.98 -12.85 -18.56
C SER A 26 -0.73 -12.94 -17.68
N THR A 27 0.00 -11.83 -17.51
CA THR A 27 1.26 -11.82 -16.73
C THR A 27 1.04 -12.11 -15.26
N MET A 28 -0.13 -11.78 -14.69
CA MET A 28 -0.44 -12.07 -13.29
C MET A 28 -1.10 -13.43 -13.10
N VAL A 29 -1.82 -13.96 -14.10
CA VAL A 29 -2.25 -15.36 -14.07
C VAL A 29 -1.05 -16.32 -14.15
N LEU A 30 0.00 -15.93 -14.87
CA LEU A 30 1.23 -16.72 -15.01
C LEU A 30 2.24 -16.51 -13.87
N SER A 31 2.05 -15.52 -12.98
CA SER A 31 2.95 -15.29 -11.84
C SER A 31 2.80 -16.33 -10.72
N GLU A 32 1.94 -17.35 -10.89
CA GLU A 32 1.75 -18.44 -9.94
C GLU A 32 3.02 -19.28 -9.64
N HIS A 33 4.18 -19.07 -10.29
CA HIS A 33 5.27 -20.07 -10.23
C HIS A 33 6.68 -19.60 -9.84
N ALA A 34 6.93 -18.38 -9.37
CA ALA A 34 8.18 -18.09 -8.64
C ALA A 34 8.07 -16.87 -7.70
N VAL A 35 8.24 -17.10 -6.40
CA VAL A 35 8.37 -16.03 -5.39
C VAL A 35 9.47 -15.05 -5.83
N GLY A 36 9.13 -13.77 -5.94
CA GLY A 36 10.07 -12.72 -6.31
C GLY A 36 10.31 -12.52 -7.81
N ASP A 37 9.64 -13.25 -8.72
CA ASP A 37 9.75 -12.96 -10.16
C ASP A 37 8.72 -11.91 -10.62
N TRP A 38 9.17 -10.66 -10.64
CA TRP A 38 8.36 -9.49 -11.03
C TRP A 38 8.73 -8.94 -12.41
N LYS A 39 9.57 -9.65 -13.19
CA LYS A 39 10.16 -9.11 -14.43
C LYS A 39 9.13 -8.73 -15.48
N ALA A 40 8.11 -9.57 -15.67
CA ALA A 40 7.08 -9.32 -16.68
C ALA A 40 6.22 -8.10 -16.31
N CYS A 41 5.80 -8.01 -15.04
CA CYS A 41 5.10 -6.84 -14.50
C CYS A 41 5.95 -5.56 -14.61
N GLY A 42 7.20 -5.63 -14.17
CA GLY A 42 8.15 -4.53 -14.25
C GLY A 42 8.36 -4.02 -15.68
N ALA A 43 8.54 -4.94 -16.64
CA ALA A 43 8.68 -4.59 -18.05
C ALA A 43 7.42 -3.91 -18.62
N LEU A 44 6.22 -4.36 -18.24
CA LEU A 44 4.97 -3.73 -18.65
C LEU A 44 4.84 -2.31 -18.05
N LEU A 45 5.05 -2.15 -16.75
CA LEU A 45 5.00 -0.85 -16.09
C LEU A 45 6.05 0.14 -16.64
N GLN A 46 7.24 -0.34 -16.96
CA GLN A 46 8.27 0.46 -17.59
C GLN A 46 7.87 0.88 -19.02
N THR A 47 7.26 -0.03 -19.78
CA THR A 47 6.75 0.26 -21.13
C THR A 47 5.63 1.30 -21.07
N LEU A 48 4.65 1.13 -20.18
CA LEU A 48 3.55 2.08 -19.96
C LEU A 48 4.09 3.47 -19.59
N SER A 49 5.02 3.54 -18.63
CA SER A 49 5.66 4.80 -18.22
C SER A 49 6.41 5.49 -19.36
N PHE A 50 7.16 4.73 -20.16
CA PHE A 50 7.85 5.26 -21.33
C PHE A 50 6.87 5.78 -22.40
N CYS A 51 5.87 4.97 -22.76
CA CYS A 51 4.87 5.33 -23.76
C CYS A 51 4.03 6.54 -23.32
N ALA A 52 3.62 6.60 -22.05
CA ALA A 52 2.87 7.74 -21.50
C ALA A 52 3.67 9.04 -21.63
N ARG A 53 4.95 9.03 -21.21
CA ARG A 53 5.84 10.20 -21.34
C ARG A 53 6.03 10.62 -22.79
N PHE A 54 6.23 9.65 -23.69
CA PHE A 54 6.37 9.94 -25.11
C PHE A 54 5.10 10.58 -25.71
N LEU A 55 3.92 10.07 -25.35
CA LEU A 55 2.65 10.64 -25.79
C LEU A 55 2.40 12.03 -25.19
N ASP A 56 2.80 12.25 -23.94
CA ASP A 56 2.77 13.56 -23.29
C ASP A 56 3.66 14.59 -24.01
N GLU A 57 4.88 14.20 -24.40
CA GLU A 57 5.77 15.05 -25.20
C GLU A 57 5.18 15.30 -26.60
N CYS A 58 4.55 14.30 -27.20
CA CYS A 58 3.91 14.44 -28.51
C CYS A 58 2.73 15.42 -28.47
N GLN A 59 1.85 15.34 -27.47
CA GLN A 59 0.68 16.24 -27.39
C GLN A 59 1.06 17.71 -27.14
N GLU A 60 2.23 17.97 -26.55
CA GLU A 60 2.76 19.33 -26.35
C GLU A 60 3.43 19.91 -27.61
N ALA A 61 3.69 19.09 -28.63
CA ALA A 61 4.25 19.57 -29.88
C ALA A 61 3.28 20.55 -30.57
N GLN A 62 3.79 21.74 -30.96
CA GLN A 62 3.00 22.81 -31.58
C GLN A 62 1.98 22.36 -32.64
N PRO A 63 2.31 21.45 -33.58
CA PRO A 63 1.34 21.00 -34.58
C PRO A 63 0.09 20.40 -33.92
N LEU A 64 0.27 19.51 -32.93
CA LEU A 64 -0.82 18.79 -32.28
C LEU A 64 -1.65 19.69 -31.37
N VAL A 65 -1.02 20.67 -30.70
CA VAL A 65 -1.74 21.69 -29.91
C VAL A 65 -2.66 22.52 -30.80
N HIS A 66 -2.16 23.03 -31.93
CA HIS A 66 -2.98 23.79 -32.88
C HIS A 66 -4.09 22.93 -33.47
N PHE A 67 -3.81 21.65 -33.77
CA PHE A 67 -4.83 20.72 -34.24
C PHE A 67 -5.91 20.44 -33.19
N ALA A 68 -5.55 20.24 -31.93
CA ALA A 68 -6.49 20.01 -30.84
C ALA A 68 -7.38 21.23 -30.58
N ALA A 69 -6.80 22.44 -30.60
CA ALA A 69 -7.55 23.70 -30.46
C ALA A 69 -8.52 23.92 -31.64
N ALA A 70 -8.06 23.67 -32.88
CA ALA A 70 -8.90 23.81 -34.07
C ALA A 70 -10.06 22.80 -34.09
N SER A 71 -9.82 21.56 -33.63
CA SER A 71 -10.87 20.54 -33.55
C SER A 71 -11.87 20.82 -32.44
N ALA A 72 -11.43 21.29 -31.26
CA ALA A 72 -12.31 21.72 -30.18
C ALA A 72 -13.20 22.92 -30.59
N SER A 73 -12.63 23.91 -31.28
CA SER A 73 -13.37 25.06 -31.80
C SER A 73 -14.41 24.66 -32.85
N ALA A 74 -14.09 23.71 -33.73
CA ALA A 74 -15.02 23.22 -34.74
C ALA A 74 -16.20 22.45 -34.12
N THR A 75 -15.94 21.66 -33.08
CA THR A 75 -17.01 20.97 -32.34
C THR A 75 -17.89 21.91 -31.52
N ALA A 76 -17.31 22.96 -30.93
CA ALA A 76 -18.08 23.98 -30.22
C ALA A 76 -18.98 24.77 -31.18
N ALA A 77 -18.49 25.15 -32.36
CA ALA A 77 -19.28 25.82 -33.38
C ALA A 77 -20.43 24.93 -33.90
N ALA A 78 -20.15 23.64 -34.18
CA ALA A 78 -21.17 22.69 -34.62
C ALA A 78 -22.26 22.44 -33.55
N ALA A 79 -21.90 22.44 -32.26
CA ALA A 79 -22.85 22.32 -31.15
C ALA A 79 -23.75 23.56 -30.99
N CYS A 80 -23.31 24.74 -31.43
CA CYS A 80 -24.10 25.96 -31.40
C CYS A 80 -25.05 26.10 -32.61
N GLU A 81 -24.71 25.50 -33.75
CA GLU A 81 -25.45 25.71 -35.00
C GLU A 81 -26.51 24.64 -35.30
N HIS A 82 -26.37 23.39 -34.84
CA HIS A 82 -27.32 22.30 -35.15
C HIS A 82 -27.69 21.51 -33.89
N GLY A 83 -28.98 21.49 -33.55
CA GLY A 83 -29.56 20.69 -32.46
C GLY A 83 -29.55 19.17 -32.69
N GLU A 84 -28.88 18.68 -33.74
CA GLU A 84 -28.59 17.26 -33.95
C GLU A 84 -27.16 17.09 -34.52
N PRO A 85 -26.38 16.11 -34.03
CA PRO A 85 -25.00 15.94 -34.45
C PRO A 85 -24.90 15.30 -35.85
N PRO A 86 -24.08 15.85 -36.77
CA PRO A 86 -23.86 15.26 -38.08
C PRO A 86 -23.13 13.91 -37.96
N THR A 87 -23.79 12.86 -38.45
CA THR A 87 -23.52 11.43 -38.19
C THR A 87 -22.30 10.87 -38.93
N SER A 88 -21.50 11.66 -39.65
CA SER A 88 -20.47 11.13 -40.57
C SER A 88 -19.03 11.52 -40.27
N LEU A 89 -18.75 12.26 -39.19
CA LEU A 89 -17.38 12.60 -38.76
C LEU A 89 -17.06 12.22 -37.31
N LEU A 90 -17.98 11.50 -36.64
CA LEU A 90 -17.92 11.14 -35.22
C LEU A 90 -17.29 9.77 -34.94
N LEU A 91 -16.17 9.43 -35.60
CA LEU A 91 -15.46 8.19 -35.24
C LEU A 91 -14.49 8.35 -34.07
N VAL A 92 -14.31 9.56 -33.54
CA VAL A 92 -13.55 9.81 -32.32
C VAL A 92 -14.27 10.92 -31.57
N ALA A 93 -14.66 10.66 -30.32
CA ALA A 93 -15.16 11.70 -29.43
C ALA A 93 -14.20 12.91 -29.46
N PRO A 94 -14.70 14.16 -29.40
CA PRO A 94 -13.82 15.32 -29.37
C PRO A 94 -12.77 15.14 -28.26
N PRO A 95 -11.50 15.51 -28.49
CA PRO A 95 -10.47 15.42 -27.48
C PRO A 95 -10.92 16.23 -26.26
N ALA A 96 -11.32 15.53 -25.20
CA ALA A 96 -11.74 16.17 -23.97
C ALA A 96 -10.54 17.01 -23.47
N ALA A 97 -10.78 18.31 -23.29
CA ALA A 97 -9.77 19.28 -22.84
C ALA A 97 -8.60 19.59 -23.79
N GLY A 98 -8.73 19.38 -25.10
CA GLY A 98 -7.70 19.83 -26.05
C GLY A 98 -6.42 18.99 -26.05
N ARG A 99 -6.49 17.75 -25.55
CA ARG A 99 -5.42 16.75 -25.65
C ARG A 99 -5.87 15.59 -26.53
N VAL A 100 -5.10 15.29 -27.57
CA VAL A 100 -5.46 14.25 -28.56
C VAL A 100 -5.38 12.83 -27.98
N PHE A 101 -4.45 12.60 -27.04
CA PHE A 101 -4.16 11.26 -26.51
C PHE A 101 -4.71 11.01 -25.10
N SER A 102 -5.60 11.87 -24.59
CA SER A 102 -6.08 11.77 -23.19
C SER A 102 -6.64 10.39 -22.85
N ALA A 103 -7.53 9.85 -23.69
CA ALA A 103 -8.11 8.53 -23.46
C ALA A 103 -7.07 7.40 -23.43
N VAL A 104 -6.03 7.47 -24.27
CA VAL A 104 -4.94 6.47 -24.30
C VAL A 104 -4.08 6.59 -23.04
N LEU A 105 -3.81 7.81 -22.58
CA LEU A 105 -3.07 8.06 -21.35
C LEU A 105 -3.85 7.59 -20.11
N ASP A 106 -5.15 7.86 -20.06
CA ASP A 106 -6.04 7.37 -19.01
C ASP A 106 -6.07 5.83 -19.00
N ASP A 107 -6.11 5.20 -20.19
CA ASP A 107 -6.03 3.75 -20.32
C ASP A 107 -4.69 3.19 -19.83
N PHE A 108 -3.56 3.84 -20.13
CA PHE A 108 -2.24 3.44 -19.62
C PHE A 108 -2.14 3.56 -18.10
N GLU A 109 -2.68 4.62 -17.52
CA GLU A 109 -2.75 4.78 -16.06
C GLU A 109 -3.62 3.70 -15.42
N GLY A 110 -4.77 3.38 -16.03
CA GLY A 110 -5.63 2.29 -15.59
C GLY A 110 -4.93 0.93 -15.60
N ILE A 111 -4.23 0.57 -16.68
CA ILE A 111 -3.47 -0.69 -16.75
C ILE A 111 -2.35 -0.71 -15.70
N ALA A 112 -1.66 0.41 -15.50
CA ALA A 112 -0.61 0.49 -14.48
C ALA A 112 -1.18 0.31 -13.07
N ALA A 113 -2.32 0.93 -12.78
CA ALA A 113 -3.01 0.77 -11.50
C ALA A 113 -3.45 -0.70 -11.27
N ASP A 114 -4.01 -1.35 -12.29
CA ASP A 114 -4.42 -2.76 -12.21
C ASP A 114 -3.22 -3.69 -11.92
N LEU A 115 -2.08 -3.46 -12.56
CA LEU A 115 -0.85 -4.23 -12.32
C LEU A 115 -0.31 -4.02 -10.90
N GLU A 116 -0.40 -2.80 -10.37
CA GLU A 116 -0.01 -2.48 -9.00
C GLU A 116 -0.98 -3.10 -7.98
N ASP A 117 -2.29 -3.06 -8.26
CA ASP A 117 -3.32 -3.69 -7.44
C ASP A 117 -3.09 -5.19 -7.31
N GLN A 118 -2.82 -5.86 -8.44
CA GLN A 118 -2.52 -7.29 -8.47
C GLN A 118 -1.22 -7.62 -7.72
N ALA A 119 -0.18 -6.79 -7.85
CA ALA A 119 1.05 -6.95 -7.07
C ALA A 119 0.79 -6.83 -5.56
N VAL A 120 0.00 -5.84 -5.14
CA VAL A 120 -0.39 -5.66 -3.74
C VAL A 120 -1.20 -6.87 -3.25
N GLU A 121 -2.18 -7.33 -4.02
CA GLU A 121 -3.01 -8.50 -3.67
C GLU A 121 -2.17 -9.77 -3.50
N GLN A 122 -1.25 -10.05 -4.42
CA GLN A 122 -0.36 -11.21 -4.35
C GLN A 122 0.51 -11.16 -3.09
N LEU A 123 1.18 -10.02 -2.83
CA LEU A 123 2.05 -9.84 -1.67
C LEU A 123 1.29 -9.98 -0.34
N THR A 124 0.13 -9.33 -0.24
CA THR A 124 -0.68 -9.31 0.97
C THR A 124 -1.35 -10.66 1.24
N SER A 125 -1.86 -11.32 0.20
CA SER A 125 -2.43 -12.67 0.29
C SER A 125 -1.39 -13.70 0.70
N SER A 126 -0.21 -13.65 0.08
CA SER A 126 0.91 -14.52 0.41
C SER A 126 1.35 -14.36 1.88
N PHE A 127 1.57 -13.12 2.33
CA PHE A 127 1.94 -12.84 3.72
C PHE A 127 0.85 -13.28 4.70
N SER A 128 -0.42 -12.94 4.42
CA SER A 128 -1.56 -13.34 5.26
C SER A 128 -1.66 -14.86 5.39
N LEU A 129 -1.49 -15.59 4.28
CA LEU A 129 -1.53 -17.05 4.23
C LEU A 129 -0.40 -17.67 5.04
N GLY A 130 0.83 -17.17 4.88
CA GLY A 130 2.01 -17.63 5.62
C GLY A 130 1.92 -17.33 7.11
N CYS A 131 1.41 -16.14 7.48
CA CYS A 131 1.26 -15.74 8.87
C CYS A 131 0.13 -16.43 9.63
N ARG A 132 -0.70 -17.27 8.98
CA ARG A 132 -1.86 -17.90 9.65
C ARG A 132 -1.50 -18.65 10.92
N ARG A 133 -0.38 -19.38 10.92
CA ARG A 133 0.10 -20.13 12.09
C ARG A 133 0.47 -19.18 13.23
N TYR A 134 1.32 -18.19 12.95
CA TYR A 134 1.69 -17.16 13.93
C TYR A 134 0.46 -16.44 14.51
N LEU A 135 -0.53 -16.12 13.67
CA LEU A 135 -1.78 -15.51 14.10
C LEU A 135 -2.66 -16.43 14.97
N GLN A 136 -2.43 -17.74 15.00
CA GLN A 136 -3.14 -18.72 15.84
C GLN A 136 -2.45 -18.94 17.19
N GLU A 137 -1.14 -18.69 17.29
CA GLU A 137 -0.31 -18.88 18.49
C GLU A 137 -0.53 -17.80 19.58
N ARG A 138 -1.60 -16.99 19.49
CA ARG A 138 -1.87 -15.86 20.43
C ARG A 138 -1.90 -16.23 21.90
N ARG A 139 -2.26 -17.49 22.21
CA ARG A 139 -2.32 -17.99 23.59
C ARG A 139 -0.93 -18.19 24.19
N GLU A 140 0.09 -18.41 23.37
CA GLU A 140 1.46 -18.65 23.80
C GLU A 140 2.08 -17.40 24.42
N PHE A 141 1.71 -16.21 23.93
CA PHE A 141 2.13 -14.92 24.50
C PHE A 141 1.69 -14.71 25.96
N ARG A 142 0.66 -15.42 26.42
CA ARG A 142 0.25 -15.36 27.83
C ARG A 142 1.16 -16.18 28.73
N LEU A 143 1.79 -17.22 28.19
CA LEU A 143 2.51 -18.25 28.96
C LEU A 143 4.03 -18.04 28.95
N LEU A 144 4.53 -17.09 28.16
CA LEU A 144 5.96 -16.82 28.05
C LEU A 144 6.50 -16.25 29.38
N PRO A 145 7.57 -16.82 29.96
CA PRO A 145 8.19 -16.26 31.15
C PRO A 145 8.86 -14.92 30.84
N PRO A 146 9.03 -14.02 31.82
CA PRO A 146 9.75 -12.78 31.62
C PRO A 146 11.19 -13.06 31.13
N PRO A 147 11.71 -12.26 30.19
CA PRO A 147 13.07 -12.46 29.69
C PRO A 147 14.08 -12.28 30.83
N PRO A 148 15.11 -13.12 30.95
CA PRO A 148 16.12 -12.96 31.98
C PRO A 148 16.92 -11.68 31.71
N SER A 149 17.32 -10.98 32.76
CA SER A 149 18.03 -9.69 32.71
C SER A 149 19.35 -9.73 31.91
N THR A 150 19.86 -10.93 31.62
CA THR A 150 21.13 -11.22 30.95
C THR A 150 20.96 -11.88 29.57
N ALA A 151 19.74 -12.11 29.06
CA ALA A 151 19.55 -12.72 27.74
C ALA A 151 20.12 -11.82 26.64
N LEU A 152 20.99 -12.40 25.81
CA LEU A 152 21.44 -11.85 24.53
C LEU A 152 20.29 -11.91 23.52
N GLY A 153 19.40 -10.92 23.57
CA GLY A 153 18.32 -10.75 22.60
C GLY A 153 17.21 -11.80 22.68
N ILE A 154 16.01 -11.41 22.25
CA ILE A 154 14.89 -12.32 22.03
C ILE A 154 14.87 -12.62 20.54
N ASP A 155 14.88 -13.90 20.15
CA ASP A 155 14.77 -14.28 18.74
C ASP A 155 13.34 -14.09 18.22
N VAL A 156 13.20 -13.93 16.90
CA VAL A 156 11.89 -13.86 16.25
C VAL A 156 11.18 -15.20 16.38
N SER A 157 9.87 -15.16 16.65
CA SER A 157 9.00 -16.33 16.71
C SER A 157 9.15 -17.19 15.45
N SER A 158 9.40 -18.50 15.63
CA SER A 158 9.68 -19.40 14.51
C SER A 158 8.56 -19.47 13.47
N ALA A 159 7.29 -19.32 13.89
CA ALA A 159 6.14 -19.27 13.01
C ALA A 159 6.07 -18.01 12.12
N LEU A 160 6.87 -16.98 12.42
CA LEU A 160 6.96 -15.75 11.66
C LEU A 160 8.20 -15.71 10.74
N CYS A 161 9.19 -16.57 10.96
CA CYS A 161 10.43 -16.60 10.17
C CYS A 161 10.18 -16.83 8.68
N GLU A 162 9.38 -17.82 8.31
CA GLU A 162 9.10 -18.15 6.91
C GLU A 162 8.31 -17.02 6.20
N PRO A 163 7.20 -16.50 6.76
CA PRO A 163 6.51 -15.35 6.17
C PRO A 163 7.39 -14.11 5.97
N LEU A 164 8.30 -13.83 6.91
CA LEU A 164 9.27 -12.73 6.76
C LEU A 164 10.32 -13.02 5.69
N ALA A 165 10.81 -14.25 5.60
CA ALA A 165 11.75 -14.64 4.55
C ALA A 165 11.12 -14.48 3.16
N GLN A 166 9.87 -14.94 3.00
CA GLN A 166 9.12 -14.80 1.77
C GLN A 166 8.86 -13.32 1.42
N LEU A 167 8.40 -12.52 2.39
CA LEU A 167 8.14 -11.09 2.19
C LEU A 167 9.41 -10.35 1.72
N ARG A 168 10.56 -10.64 2.31
CA ARG A 168 11.85 -10.05 1.88
C ARG A 168 12.24 -10.46 0.47
N SER A 169 12.05 -11.73 0.11
CA SER A 169 12.33 -12.22 -1.25
C SER A 169 11.46 -11.50 -2.27
N GLU A 170 10.17 -11.40 -1.98
CA GLU A 170 9.22 -10.67 -2.83
C GLU A 170 9.57 -9.19 -2.97
N PHE A 171 9.89 -8.52 -1.85
CA PHE A 171 10.31 -7.12 -1.87
C PHE A 171 11.62 -6.89 -2.64
N GLY A 172 12.58 -7.82 -2.56
CA GLY A 172 13.77 -7.77 -3.40
C GLY A 172 13.43 -7.85 -4.88
N GLY A 173 12.52 -8.76 -5.24
CA GLY A 173 12.00 -8.89 -6.61
C GLY A 173 11.30 -7.61 -7.09
N VAL A 174 10.36 -7.08 -6.30
CA VAL A 174 9.63 -5.83 -6.60
C VAL A 174 10.59 -4.65 -6.75
N GLN A 175 11.57 -4.51 -5.87
CA GLN A 175 12.57 -3.44 -5.94
C GLN A 175 13.44 -3.53 -7.19
N SER A 176 13.75 -4.75 -7.64
CA SER A 176 14.59 -4.98 -8.81
C SER A 176 13.88 -4.79 -10.15
N ALA A 177 12.57 -5.03 -10.20
CA ALA A 177 11.82 -5.10 -11.46
C ALA A 177 10.92 -3.89 -11.70
N LEU A 178 10.26 -3.35 -10.67
CA LEU A 178 9.27 -2.29 -10.85
C LEU A 178 9.93 -0.90 -10.98
N PRO A 179 9.32 0.02 -11.75
CA PRO A 179 9.72 1.42 -11.73
C PRO A 179 9.57 2.02 -10.32
N ALA A 180 10.49 2.90 -9.92
CA ALA A 180 10.55 3.43 -8.56
C ALA A 180 9.25 4.06 -8.03
N ALA A 181 8.45 4.69 -8.90
CA ALA A 181 7.14 5.22 -8.54
C ALA A 181 6.12 4.13 -8.20
N ALA A 182 6.06 3.07 -9.02
CA ALA A 182 5.22 1.91 -8.80
C ALA A 182 5.66 1.14 -7.56
N THR A 183 6.97 0.87 -7.41
CA THR A 183 7.55 0.27 -6.20
C THR A 183 7.08 1.00 -4.94
N ARG A 184 7.12 2.35 -4.95
CA ARG A 184 6.70 3.18 -3.82
C ARG A 184 5.23 2.97 -3.46
N ARG A 185 4.34 3.01 -4.46
CA ARG A 185 2.90 2.82 -4.25
C ARG A 185 2.58 1.42 -3.73
N VAL A 186 3.21 0.40 -4.32
CA VAL A 186 3.02 -1.00 -3.93
C VAL A 186 3.46 -1.23 -2.48
N TRP A 187 4.69 -0.91 -2.10
CA TRP A 187 5.16 -1.23 -0.75
C TRP A 187 4.39 -0.48 0.34
N GLN A 188 3.95 0.77 0.08
CA GLN A 188 3.16 1.55 1.03
C GLN A 188 1.79 0.91 1.29
N ARG A 189 1.13 0.41 0.24
CA ARG A 189 -0.15 -0.30 0.38
C ARG A 189 0.01 -1.64 1.09
N VAL A 190 1.08 -2.37 0.80
CA VAL A 190 1.42 -3.61 1.53
C VAL A 190 1.70 -3.32 3.00
N ALA A 191 2.46 -2.26 3.33
CA ALA A 191 2.73 -1.85 4.70
C ALA A 191 1.43 -1.51 5.45
N SER A 192 0.54 -0.74 4.82
CA SER A 192 -0.77 -0.39 5.40
C SER A 192 -1.63 -1.64 5.66
N PHE A 193 -1.64 -2.60 4.74
CA PHE A 193 -2.36 -3.86 4.93
C PHE A 193 -1.78 -4.66 6.09
N ILE A 194 -0.45 -4.80 6.17
CA ILE A 194 0.20 -5.55 7.25
C ILE A 194 0.01 -4.87 8.61
N ASP A 195 0.08 -3.53 8.67
CA ASP A 195 -0.24 -2.73 9.87
C ASP A 195 -1.64 -3.10 10.37
N GLN A 196 -2.63 -3.07 9.48
CA GLN A 196 -4.01 -3.38 9.80
C GLN A 196 -4.21 -4.84 10.21
N LEU A 197 -3.69 -5.79 9.41
CA LEU A 197 -3.84 -7.22 9.65
C LEU A 197 -3.30 -7.62 11.01
N LEU A 198 -2.05 -7.26 11.31
CA LEU A 198 -1.40 -7.63 12.56
C LEU A 198 -2.02 -6.87 13.74
N TYR A 199 -2.40 -5.60 13.56
CA TYR A 199 -3.05 -4.86 14.64
C TYR A 199 -4.40 -5.49 15.01
N GLU A 200 -5.28 -5.72 14.04
CA GLU A 200 -6.63 -6.22 14.27
C GLU A 200 -6.63 -7.69 14.69
N LYS A 201 -5.84 -8.52 14.01
CA LYS A 201 -5.82 -9.95 14.29
C LYS A 201 -4.97 -10.24 15.53
N LEU A 202 -3.77 -9.70 15.66
CA LEU A 202 -2.89 -10.06 16.77
C LEU A 202 -3.02 -9.10 17.97
N VAL A 203 -2.64 -7.83 17.79
CA VAL A 203 -2.50 -6.87 18.89
C VAL A 203 -3.82 -6.61 19.63
N CYS A 204 -4.94 -6.56 18.91
CA CYS A 204 -6.26 -6.32 19.51
C CYS A 204 -6.81 -7.50 20.31
N SER A 205 -6.27 -8.70 20.15
CA SER A 205 -6.86 -9.91 20.76
C SER A 205 -5.90 -10.68 21.67
N VAL A 206 -4.62 -10.32 21.67
CA VAL A 206 -3.60 -11.00 22.45
C VAL A 206 -3.72 -10.65 23.94
N GLN A 207 -3.54 -11.65 24.80
CA GLN A 207 -3.26 -11.46 26.22
C GLN A 207 -1.77 -11.78 26.41
N CYS A 208 -1.02 -10.85 27.00
CA CYS A 208 0.42 -11.01 27.16
C CYS A 208 0.81 -11.03 28.62
N SER A 209 1.74 -11.90 28.97
CA SER A 209 2.65 -11.70 30.11
C SER A 209 3.72 -10.64 29.75
N ALA A 210 4.56 -10.26 30.70
CA ALA A 210 5.73 -9.43 30.40
C ALA A 210 6.66 -10.08 29.35
N GLY A 211 6.84 -11.39 29.43
CA GLY A 211 7.58 -12.19 28.44
C GLY A 211 6.96 -12.13 27.04
N GLY A 212 5.65 -12.35 26.96
CA GLY A 212 4.95 -12.29 25.68
C GLY A 212 4.89 -10.89 25.09
N ALA A 213 4.78 -9.84 25.92
CA ALA A 213 4.85 -8.47 25.42
C ALA A 213 6.22 -8.19 24.78
N ALA A 214 7.31 -8.65 25.40
CA ALA A 214 8.66 -8.51 24.86
C ALA A 214 8.85 -9.31 23.56
N GLN A 215 8.35 -10.55 23.49
CA GLN A 215 8.37 -11.37 22.27
C GLN A 215 7.57 -10.71 21.14
N LEU A 216 6.35 -10.26 21.42
CA LEU A 216 5.49 -9.60 20.44
C LEU A 216 6.16 -8.33 19.90
N VAL A 217 6.79 -7.53 20.76
CA VAL A 217 7.57 -6.37 20.34
C VAL A 217 8.73 -6.76 19.42
N CYS A 218 9.46 -7.84 19.74
CA CYS A 218 10.53 -8.34 18.88
C CYS A 218 10.00 -8.70 17.48
N ASP A 219 8.91 -9.48 17.44
CA ASP A 219 8.27 -9.93 16.21
C ASP A 219 7.77 -8.75 15.36
N LEU A 220 7.08 -7.78 15.98
CA LEU A 220 6.60 -6.57 15.29
C LEU A 220 7.75 -5.70 14.77
N ASN A 221 8.87 -5.61 15.50
CA ASN A 221 10.07 -4.92 15.03
C ASN A 221 10.72 -5.63 13.84
N ALA A 222 10.72 -6.97 13.80
CA ALA A 222 11.21 -7.74 12.66
C ALA A 222 10.34 -7.51 11.41
N VAL A 223 9.01 -7.44 11.57
CA VAL A 223 8.09 -7.03 10.49
C VAL A 223 8.43 -5.64 9.99
N MET A 224 8.53 -4.63 10.88
CA MET A 224 8.85 -3.26 10.50
C MET A 224 10.21 -3.13 9.81
N THR A 225 11.20 -3.91 10.23
CA THR A 225 12.54 -3.93 9.63
C THR A 225 12.51 -4.50 8.20
N SER A 226 11.54 -5.34 7.87
CA SER A 226 11.43 -5.88 6.50
C SER A 226 11.12 -4.79 5.45
N PHE A 227 10.65 -3.63 5.88
CA PHE A 227 10.34 -2.48 5.02
C PHE A 227 11.49 -1.46 4.91
N THR A 228 12.60 -1.64 5.63
CA THR A 228 13.73 -0.69 5.58
C THR A 228 14.44 -0.67 4.23
N LEU A 229 14.26 -1.71 3.41
CA LEU A 229 14.69 -1.76 2.02
C LEU A 229 14.12 -0.62 1.18
N PHE A 230 12.92 -0.12 1.53
CA PHE A 230 12.25 0.94 0.79
C PHE A 230 12.29 2.30 1.47
N SER A 231 12.31 2.32 2.81
CA SER A 231 12.29 3.56 3.58
C SER A 231 12.92 3.37 4.96
N ALA A 232 13.88 4.23 5.28
CA ALA A 232 14.41 4.36 6.64
C ALA A 232 13.32 4.80 7.66
N ARG A 233 12.18 5.30 7.18
CA ARG A 233 11.03 5.70 7.98
C ARG A 233 9.82 4.78 7.79
N ALA A 234 10.04 3.48 7.61
CA ALA A 234 8.94 2.51 7.41
C ALA A 234 7.87 2.52 8.51
N HIS A 235 8.24 2.86 9.75
CA HIS A 235 7.33 3.05 10.88
C HIS A 235 6.22 4.08 10.61
N THR A 236 6.40 5.00 9.65
CA THR A 236 5.35 5.96 9.28
C THR A 236 4.21 5.33 8.48
N GLN A 237 4.37 4.12 7.95
CA GLN A 237 3.31 3.34 7.32
C GLN A 237 2.78 2.22 8.24
N LEU A 238 3.58 1.79 9.22
CA LEU A 238 3.25 0.77 10.22
C LEU A 238 2.91 1.43 11.58
N ARG A 239 2.06 2.45 11.51
CA ARG A 239 1.81 3.40 12.61
C ARG A 239 1.19 2.74 13.82
N ARG A 240 0.16 1.90 13.63
CA ARG A 240 -0.56 1.26 14.73
C ARG A 240 0.33 0.24 15.41
N LEU A 241 1.08 -0.54 14.64
CA LEU A 241 2.04 -1.49 15.20
C LEU A 241 3.15 -0.79 15.97
N HIS A 242 3.76 0.24 15.41
CA HIS A 242 4.82 1.02 16.07
C HIS A 242 4.33 1.61 17.41
N GLN A 243 3.15 2.22 17.43
CA GLN A 243 2.59 2.80 18.64
C GLN A 243 2.14 1.74 19.64
N SER A 244 1.68 0.59 19.17
CA SER A 244 1.38 -0.56 20.04
C SER A 244 2.64 -1.05 20.74
N CYS A 245 3.78 -1.13 20.04
CA CYS A 245 5.06 -1.48 20.65
C CYS A 245 5.42 -0.53 21.82
N ALA A 246 5.21 0.78 21.66
CA ALA A 246 5.48 1.74 22.73
C ALA A 246 4.64 1.46 24.00
N LEU A 247 3.37 1.06 23.83
CA LEU A 247 2.49 0.69 24.94
C LEU A 247 2.86 -0.67 25.56
N LEU A 248 3.24 -1.65 24.72
CA LEU A 248 3.65 -3.00 25.16
C LEU A 248 4.95 -2.98 25.98
N GLN A 249 5.83 -2.01 25.74
CA GLN A 249 7.11 -1.85 26.44
C GLN A 249 7.01 -1.10 27.77
N LEU A 250 5.82 -0.60 28.15
CA LEU A 250 5.65 0.10 29.42
C LEU A 250 5.91 -0.83 30.60
N CYS A 251 6.74 -0.39 31.54
CA CYS A 251 6.90 -1.07 32.82
C CYS A 251 5.59 -1.05 33.63
N GLY A 252 5.40 -2.02 34.53
CA GLY A 252 4.14 -2.16 35.29
C GLY A 252 3.67 -0.88 35.98
N ALA A 253 4.56 -0.12 36.59
CA ALA A 253 4.22 1.16 37.23
C ALA A 253 3.75 2.23 36.21
N GLY A 254 4.47 2.37 35.09
CA GLY A 254 4.11 3.30 34.02
C GLY A 254 2.79 2.92 33.36
N ARG A 255 2.60 1.63 33.13
CA ARG A 255 1.37 1.04 32.59
C ARG A 255 0.16 1.30 33.49
N MET A 256 0.28 1.03 34.79
CA MET A 256 -0.79 1.27 35.77
C MET A 256 -1.14 2.76 35.87
N ARG A 257 -0.13 3.63 35.84
CA ARG A 257 -0.35 5.09 35.83
C ARG A 257 -1.13 5.51 34.59
N LEU A 258 -0.68 5.10 33.41
CA LEU A 258 -1.34 5.43 32.14
C LEU A 258 -2.77 4.89 32.12
N HIS A 259 -2.99 3.63 32.50
CA HIS A 259 -4.32 3.03 32.53
C HIS A 259 -5.31 3.81 33.42
N ARG A 260 -4.88 4.34 34.58
CA ARG A 260 -5.73 5.20 35.43
C ARG A 260 -6.09 6.52 34.75
N ILE A 261 -5.14 7.14 34.05
CA ILE A 261 -5.39 8.36 33.27
C ILE A 261 -6.43 8.09 32.17
N LEU A 262 -6.27 6.98 31.44
CA LEU A 262 -7.19 6.61 30.35
C LEU A 262 -8.57 6.13 30.83
N ALA A 263 -8.69 5.64 32.07
CA ALA A 263 -9.95 5.18 32.66
C ALA A 263 -10.78 6.32 33.30
N SER A 264 -10.24 7.54 33.37
CA SER A 264 -10.92 8.67 34.00
C SER A 264 -12.11 9.17 33.15
N PRO A 265 -13.23 9.61 33.77
CA PRO A 265 -14.42 10.06 33.05
C PRO A 265 -14.15 11.29 32.17
N PRO A 266 -14.95 11.51 31.10
CA PRO A 266 -14.65 12.45 30.01
C PRO A 266 -14.70 13.94 30.39
N ASP A 267 -15.11 14.30 31.61
CA ASP A 267 -15.25 15.69 32.05
C ASP A 267 -13.86 16.35 32.25
N GLY A 268 -13.32 16.97 31.19
CA GLY A 268 -12.04 17.70 31.19
C GLY A 268 -10.77 16.84 31.16
N VAL A 269 -10.86 15.53 31.45
CA VAL A 269 -9.72 14.61 31.52
C VAL A 269 -9.35 13.99 30.17
N HIS A 270 -10.22 14.10 29.16
CA HIS A 270 -9.94 13.58 27.82
C HIS A 270 -8.69 14.22 27.18
N ALA A 271 -8.46 15.51 27.42
CA ALA A 271 -7.25 16.21 26.96
C ALA A 271 -5.98 15.69 27.66
N ALA A 272 -6.06 15.35 28.95
CA ALA A 272 -4.95 14.78 29.70
C ALA A 272 -4.61 13.35 29.22
N ALA A 273 -5.62 12.56 28.85
CA ALA A 273 -5.42 11.23 28.26
C ALA A 273 -4.72 11.32 26.89
N ILE A 274 -5.16 12.25 26.03
CA ILE A 274 -4.51 12.49 24.73
C ILE A 274 -3.08 12.98 24.92
N ALA A 275 -2.83 13.90 25.85
CA ALA A 275 -1.48 14.40 26.14
C ALA A 275 -0.57 13.27 26.65
N ALA A 276 -1.03 12.44 27.58
CA ALA A 276 -0.26 11.31 28.09
C ALA A 276 0.10 10.26 27.01
N LEU A 277 -0.79 10.05 26.03
CA LEU A 277 -0.49 9.20 24.87
C LEU A 277 0.51 9.89 23.92
N ALA A 278 0.35 11.19 23.69
CA ALA A 278 1.25 11.97 22.86
C ALA A 278 2.69 12.02 23.42
N ASP A 279 2.85 12.09 24.75
CA ASP A 279 4.15 12.02 25.43
C ASP A 279 4.89 10.68 25.18
N LEU A 280 4.14 9.63 24.82
CA LEU A 280 4.66 8.31 24.44
C LEU A 280 4.76 8.12 22.91
N GLY A 281 4.49 9.16 22.12
CA GLY A 281 4.47 9.10 20.65
C GLY A 281 3.25 8.36 20.08
N VAL A 282 2.20 8.17 20.86
CA VAL A 282 0.95 7.51 20.47
C VAL A 282 -0.06 8.56 20.00
N HIS A 283 -0.24 8.64 18.68
CA HIS A 283 -1.12 9.63 18.01
C HIS A 283 -2.20 9.01 17.13
N HIS A 284 -2.07 7.72 16.78
CA HIS A 284 -2.94 7.00 15.83
C HIS A 284 -3.78 5.92 16.50
N LEU A 285 -3.57 5.67 17.80
CA LEU A 285 -4.47 4.86 18.62
C LEU A 285 -5.41 5.79 19.38
N SER A 286 -6.71 5.47 19.38
CA SER A 286 -7.68 6.15 20.24
C SER A 286 -7.44 5.83 21.72
N VAL A 287 -7.96 6.69 22.59
CA VAL A 287 -7.90 6.49 24.06
C VAL A 287 -8.50 5.13 24.45
N SER A 288 -9.61 4.73 23.82
CA SER A 288 -10.24 3.43 24.04
C SER A 288 -9.35 2.27 23.61
N GLU A 289 -8.75 2.34 22.42
CA GLU A 289 -7.86 1.29 21.92
C GLU A 289 -6.62 1.11 22.79
N ALA A 290 -6.00 2.23 23.19
CA ALA A 290 -4.85 2.22 24.07
C ALA A 290 -5.22 1.60 25.43
N ARG A 291 -6.33 2.03 26.04
CA ARG A 291 -6.81 1.47 27.32
C ARG A 291 -7.07 -0.02 27.22
N ASP A 292 -7.76 -0.46 26.16
CA ASP A 292 -8.10 -1.86 25.96
C ASP A 292 -6.83 -2.70 25.78
N LEU A 293 -5.81 -2.19 25.06
CA LEU A 293 -4.51 -2.85 24.93
C LEU A 293 -3.83 -3.01 26.29
N LEU A 294 -3.76 -1.94 27.09
CA LEU A 294 -3.13 -1.98 28.42
C LEU A 294 -3.84 -2.96 29.35
N SER A 295 -5.18 -3.08 29.26
CA SER A 295 -5.97 -4.00 30.08
C SER A 295 -5.66 -5.48 29.84
N ARG A 296 -5.09 -5.82 28.67
CA ARG A 296 -4.73 -7.19 28.27
C ARG A 296 -3.30 -7.58 28.67
N LEU A 297 -2.52 -6.63 29.18
CA LEU A 297 -1.17 -6.88 29.66
C LEU A 297 -1.23 -7.25 31.14
N HIS A 298 -0.82 -8.48 31.46
CA HIS A 298 -0.79 -8.98 32.82
C HIS A 298 0.62 -8.71 33.36
N ASP A 299 0.70 -8.07 34.53
CA ASP A 299 1.91 -8.18 35.34
C ASP A 299 1.76 -9.49 36.12
N GLU A 300 2.76 -10.37 36.03
CA GLU A 300 2.85 -11.47 37.00
C GLU A 300 2.96 -10.86 38.40
N PRO A 301 2.24 -11.39 39.41
CA PRO A 301 2.42 -11.00 40.81
C PRO A 301 3.80 -11.33 41.36
#